data_AF-A0A9D8K5M7-F1
#
_entry.id   AF-A0A9D8K5M7-F1
#
_cell.length_a   1.000
_cell.length_b   1.000
_cell.length_c   1.000
_cell.angle_alpha   90.00
_cell.angle_beta   90.00
_cell.angle_gamma   90.00
#
_symmetry.space_group_name_H-M   'P 1'
#
loop_
_entity.id
_entity.type
_entity.pdbx_description
1 polymer ?
#
loop_
_entity_poly.entity_id
_entity_poly.type
_entity_poly.pdbx_seq_one_letter_code
_entity_poly.pdbx_strand_id
1 'polypeptide(L)'
;MQARDPVFDDAETEEDESLTQAMGRGGLEISIDVDGEEVSLLNAHFKSKLISYARRRPDVPGSRFQPRDEDERYRYAAYALYLRTGEALTIRNRLNALLSGGSSAPNPRQGLGCEKAVIFCGDLNDEPQAATTQIIQGPSGSEIGTAGFRSVDLGDGYRLWNLAPLLNRDGDGLPPLEAPYTRRFKGRGELIDHIFASHRLVNPANLPLARTVLATAELPSVGDTPAERNQDPASDHAAVVATFTL
;
A
#
# COMPACT_ATOMS: atom_id res chain seq x y z
N MET A 1 6.45 26.40 -7.99
CA MET A 1 4.98 26.32 -7.91
C MET A 1 4.57 25.49 -9.12
N GLN A 2 4.19 24.23 -8.93
CA GLN A 2 3.75 23.39 -10.04
C GLN A 2 2.41 23.97 -10.50
N ALA A 3 2.33 24.46 -11.74
CA ALA A 3 1.07 24.95 -12.30
C ALA A 3 0.04 23.81 -12.25
N ARG A 4 -1.24 24.11 -12.00
CA ARG A 4 -2.31 23.13 -12.23
C ARG A 4 -2.16 22.64 -13.66
N ASP A 5 -1.99 21.33 -13.81
CA ASP A 5 -1.81 20.73 -15.13
C ASP A 5 -3.16 20.80 -15.84
N PRO A 6 -3.27 21.45 -17.00
CA PRO A 6 -4.52 21.58 -17.75
C PRO A 6 -5.11 20.23 -18.16
N VAL A 7 -4.36 19.13 -18.05
CA VAL A 7 -4.89 17.77 -18.20
C VAL A 7 -5.92 17.41 -17.13
N PHE A 8 -5.99 18.17 -16.04
CA PHE A 8 -6.90 17.99 -14.90
C PHE A 8 -7.92 19.12 -14.74
N ASP A 9 -8.18 19.91 -15.79
CA ASP A 9 -9.18 20.99 -15.79
C ASP A 9 -10.21 20.75 -16.94
N ASP A 10 -10.91 19.60 -16.94
CA ASP A 10 -12.07 19.38 -17.83
C ASP A 10 -13.33 19.97 -17.16
N ALA A 11 -13.81 21.09 -17.69
CA ALA A 11 -14.99 21.80 -17.19
C ALA A 11 -16.27 20.93 -17.15
N GLU A 12 -16.29 19.79 -17.86
CA GLU A 12 -17.40 18.83 -17.80
C GLU A 12 -17.28 17.80 -16.66
N THR A 13 -16.17 17.79 -15.90
CA THR A 13 -15.89 16.84 -14.80
C THR A 13 -15.27 17.48 -13.54
N GLU A 14 -15.44 18.79 -13.34
CA GLU A 14 -14.82 19.58 -12.25
C GLU A 14 -15.06 18.99 -10.84
N GLU A 15 -16.23 18.38 -10.58
CA GLU A 15 -16.52 17.72 -9.29
C GLU A 15 -15.63 16.51 -9.04
N ASP A 16 -15.36 15.67 -10.05
CA ASP A 16 -14.49 14.50 -9.93
C ASP A 16 -13.03 14.89 -9.69
N GLU A 17 -12.60 16.01 -10.27
CA GLU A 17 -11.26 16.56 -10.11
C GLU A 17 -11.04 17.10 -8.70
N SER A 18 -12.08 17.64 -8.06
CA SER A 18 -12.02 18.09 -6.66
C SER A 18 -11.75 16.96 -5.66
N LEU A 19 -12.17 15.72 -5.98
CA LEU A 19 -11.97 14.52 -5.15
C LEU A 19 -10.50 14.08 -5.07
N THR A 20 -9.65 14.59 -5.96
CA THR A 20 -8.20 14.34 -5.93
C THR A 20 -7.51 14.88 -4.67
N GLN A 21 -8.18 15.76 -3.92
CA GLN A 21 -7.67 16.36 -2.69
C GLN A 21 -8.06 15.60 -1.41
N ALA A 22 -8.77 14.47 -1.53
CA ALA A 22 -9.23 13.67 -0.40
C ALA A 22 -8.88 12.19 -0.58
N MET A 23 -8.75 11.46 0.53
CA MET A 23 -8.71 9.99 0.45
C MET A 23 -10.08 9.48 0.01
N GLY A 24 -10.13 8.73 -1.10
CA GLY A 24 -11.38 8.16 -1.61
C GLY A 24 -11.93 7.03 -0.73
N ARG A 25 -11.07 6.43 0.12
CA ARG A 25 -11.42 5.37 1.07
C ARG A 25 -10.81 5.69 2.43
N GLY A 26 -11.56 5.45 3.51
CA GLY A 26 -11.06 5.68 4.87
C GLY A 26 -9.92 4.73 5.24
N GLY A 27 -9.02 5.20 6.10
CA GLY A 27 -8.07 4.34 6.81
C GLY A 27 -8.65 3.87 8.14
N LEU A 28 -8.22 2.70 8.62
CA LEU A 28 -8.54 2.17 9.94
C LEU A 28 -7.26 2.12 10.78
N GLU A 29 -7.25 2.86 11.88
CA GLU A 29 -6.17 2.79 12.87
C GLU A 29 -6.66 2.05 14.12
N ILE A 30 -5.80 1.17 14.63
CA ILE A 30 -6.03 0.35 15.83
C ILE A 30 -4.80 0.51 16.72
N SER A 31 -5.00 0.82 17.99
CA SER A 31 -3.96 0.70 19.02
C SER A 31 -4.26 -0.52 19.89
N ILE A 32 -3.26 -1.36 20.11
CA ILE A 32 -3.34 -2.53 20.98
C ILE A 32 -2.19 -2.49 21.98
N ASP A 33 -2.45 -2.93 23.21
CA ASP A 33 -1.41 -3.19 24.22
C ASP A 33 -1.10 -4.69 24.22
N VAL A 34 0.18 -5.03 24.11
CA VAL A 34 0.66 -6.41 24.19
C VAL A 34 1.75 -6.46 25.26
N ASP A 35 1.43 -7.05 26.41
CA ASP A 35 2.32 -7.15 27.57
C ASP A 35 2.93 -5.80 28.01
N GLY A 36 2.15 -4.71 27.91
CA GLY A 36 2.58 -3.35 28.27
C GLY A 36 3.30 -2.58 27.16
N GLU A 37 3.42 -3.14 25.96
CA GLU A 37 3.91 -2.44 24.78
C GLU A 37 2.76 -2.03 23.86
N GLU A 38 2.66 -0.73 23.56
CA GLU A 38 1.69 -0.21 22.60
C GLU A 38 2.12 -0.51 21.15
N VAL A 39 1.27 -1.20 20.40
CA VAL A 39 1.40 -1.43 18.97
C VAL A 39 0.32 -0.66 18.23
N SER A 40 0.73 0.24 17.35
CA SER A 40 -0.17 0.95 16.44
C SER A 40 -0.25 0.24 15.09
N LEU A 41 -1.44 -0.16 14.67
CA LEU A 41 -1.71 -0.75 13.36
C LEU A 41 -2.57 0.20 12.53
N LEU A 42 -2.13 0.51 11.32
CA LEU A 42 -2.89 1.27 10.34
C LEU A 42 -3.18 0.40 9.12
N ASN A 43 -4.41 0.45 8.63
CA ASN A 43 -4.83 -0.25 7.42
C ASN A 43 -5.46 0.73 6.42
N ALA A 44 -5.14 0.57 5.14
CA ALA A 44 -5.77 1.29 4.06
C ALA A 44 -5.91 0.43 2.80
N HIS A 45 -6.85 0.79 1.93
CA HIS A 45 -7.00 0.20 0.61
C HIS A 45 -7.01 1.34 -0.42
N PHE A 46 -5.96 1.41 -1.24
CA PHE A 46 -5.78 2.49 -2.19
C PHE A 46 -6.64 2.33 -3.45
N LYS A 47 -6.77 3.42 -4.19
CA LYS A 47 -7.48 3.49 -5.46
C LYS A 47 -6.99 2.38 -6.39
N SER A 48 -7.94 1.58 -6.89
CA SER A 48 -7.62 0.44 -7.75
C SER A 48 -6.87 0.82 -9.03
N LYS A 49 -6.02 -0.09 -9.54
CA LYS A 49 -5.45 -0.02 -10.90
C LYS A 49 -6.53 0.02 -11.99
N LEU A 50 -7.71 -0.51 -11.72
CA LEU A 50 -8.82 -0.47 -12.66
C LEU A 50 -9.33 0.97 -12.81
N ILE A 51 -9.30 1.46 -14.05
CA ILE A 51 -9.76 2.81 -14.38
C ILE A 51 -11.28 2.80 -14.50
N SER A 52 -11.92 3.62 -13.68
CA SER A 52 -13.35 3.86 -13.71
C SER A 52 -13.60 5.26 -14.25
N TYR A 53 -14.43 5.37 -15.27
CA TYR A 53 -14.80 6.64 -15.89
C TYR A 53 -16.18 7.05 -15.40
N ALA A 54 -16.36 8.33 -15.09
CA ALA A 54 -17.65 8.85 -14.69
C ALA A 54 -18.68 8.78 -15.84
N ARG A 55 -19.94 8.57 -15.46
CA ARG A 55 -21.06 8.72 -16.37
C ARG A 55 -21.46 10.20 -16.35
N ARG A 56 -21.29 10.87 -17.49
CA ARG A 56 -21.51 12.33 -17.64
C ARG A 56 -22.96 12.77 -17.54
N ARG A 57 -23.91 11.84 -17.41
CA ARG A 57 -25.33 12.21 -17.32
C ARG A 57 -25.78 12.19 -15.85
N PRO A 58 -26.30 13.31 -15.32
CA PRO A 58 -26.74 13.41 -13.92
C PRO A 58 -27.77 12.35 -13.50
N ASP A 59 -28.50 11.79 -14.46
CA ASP A 59 -29.57 10.79 -14.27
C ASP A 59 -29.07 9.34 -14.33
N VAL A 60 -27.80 9.08 -14.68
CA VAL A 60 -27.27 7.72 -14.76
C VAL A 60 -26.17 7.52 -13.71
N PRO A 61 -26.53 7.02 -12.51
CA PRO A 61 -25.54 6.78 -11.46
C PRO A 61 -24.52 5.72 -11.86
N GLY A 62 -23.33 5.84 -11.28
CA GLY A 62 -22.26 4.86 -11.38
C GLY A 62 -21.17 5.19 -12.39
N SER A 63 -20.24 4.26 -12.56
CA SER A 63 -19.09 4.38 -13.45
C SER A 63 -19.20 3.42 -14.65
N ARG A 64 -18.24 3.54 -15.57
CA ARG A 64 -17.98 2.57 -16.64
C ARG A 64 -16.50 2.20 -16.63
N PHE A 65 -16.16 1.11 -17.31
CA PHE A 65 -14.80 0.56 -17.35
C PHE A 65 -14.17 0.59 -18.75
N GLN A 66 -14.84 1.19 -19.73
CA GLN A 66 -14.30 1.41 -21.06
C GLN A 66 -14.29 2.92 -21.35
N PRO A 67 -13.18 3.49 -21.85
CA PRO A 67 -13.11 4.89 -22.26
C PRO A 67 -13.93 5.14 -23.54
N ARG A 68 -14.30 6.39 -23.80
CA ARG A 68 -14.96 6.83 -25.05
C ARG A 68 -13.93 6.97 -26.17
N ASP A 69 -12.76 7.47 -25.80
CA ASP A 69 -11.64 7.76 -26.68
C ASP A 69 -10.32 7.66 -25.90
N GLU A 70 -9.22 7.82 -26.62
CA GLU A 70 -7.89 7.77 -26.04
C GLU A 70 -7.63 8.96 -25.10
N ASP A 71 -8.21 10.12 -25.39
CA ASP A 71 -8.06 11.35 -24.58
C ASP A 71 -8.60 11.18 -23.17
N GLU A 72 -9.77 10.57 -23.07
CA GLU A 72 -10.37 10.22 -21.81
C GLU A 72 -9.60 9.09 -21.11
N ARG A 73 -9.06 8.12 -21.87
CA ARG A 73 -8.32 6.98 -21.31
C ARG A 73 -7.09 7.44 -20.54
N TYR A 74 -6.20 8.23 -21.15
CA TYR A 74 -4.96 8.62 -20.48
C TYR A 74 -5.22 9.63 -19.35
N ARG A 75 -6.25 10.47 -19.47
CA ARG A 75 -6.60 11.46 -18.44
C ARG A 75 -7.05 10.78 -17.15
N TYR A 76 -7.99 9.83 -17.25
CA TYR A 76 -8.44 9.06 -16.08
C TYR A 76 -7.38 8.09 -15.57
N ALA A 77 -6.45 7.63 -16.42
CA ALA A 77 -5.26 6.93 -15.94
C ALA A 77 -4.38 7.83 -15.05
N ALA A 78 -4.17 9.09 -15.45
CA ALA A 78 -3.44 10.08 -14.67
C ALA A 78 -4.18 10.43 -13.37
N TYR A 79 -5.50 10.64 -13.40
CA TYR A 79 -6.29 10.85 -12.18
C TYR A 79 -6.16 9.68 -11.19
N ALA A 80 -6.23 8.43 -11.67
CA ALA A 80 -6.10 7.25 -10.81
C ALA A 80 -4.70 7.16 -10.15
N LEU A 81 -3.64 7.56 -10.86
CA LEU A 81 -2.29 7.67 -10.29
C LEU A 81 -2.19 8.78 -9.25
N TYR A 82 -2.79 9.95 -9.55
CA TYR A 82 -2.80 11.07 -8.63
C TYR A 82 -3.54 10.75 -7.33
N LEU A 83 -4.73 10.12 -7.43
CA LEU A 83 -5.50 9.67 -6.27
C LEU A 83 -4.72 8.70 -5.39
N ARG A 84 -4.10 7.66 -5.97
CA ARG A 84 -3.24 6.73 -5.22
C ARG A 84 -2.07 7.44 -4.56
N THR A 85 -1.48 8.42 -5.24
CA THR A 85 -0.38 9.22 -4.68
C THR A 85 -0.86 10.06 -3.50
N GLY A 86 -2.03 10.71 -3.62
CA GLY A 86 -2.67 11.44 -2.53
C GLY A 86 -2.93 10.54 -1.32
N GLU A 87 -3.50 9.36 -1.52
CA GLU A 87 -3.73 8.37 -0.47
C GLU A 87 -2.43 7.91 0.21
N ALA A 88 -1.38 7.62 -0.57
CA ALA A 88 -0.07 7.26 -0.05
C ALA A 88 0.53 8.38 0.81
N LEU A 89 0.42 9.64 0.37
CA LEU A 89 0.89 10.80 1.12
C LEU A 89 0.08 11.02 2.42
N THR A 90 -1.24 10.86 2.38
CA THR A 90 -2.08 11.00 3.57
C THR A 90 -1.74 9.93 4.61
N ILE A 91 -1.66 8.65 4.19
CA ILE A 91 -1.25 7.57 5.07
C ILE A 91 0.16 7.80 5.59
N ARG A 92 1.11 8.17 4.74
CA ARG A 92 2.48 8.43 5.17
C ARG A 92 2.57 9.58 6.18
N ASN A 93 1.76 10.63 6.01
CA ASN A 93 1.68 11.71 6.98
C ASN A 93 1.18 11.21 8.35
N ARG A 94 0.16 10.34 8.37
CA ARG A 94 -0.32 9.73 9.62
C ARG A 94 0.74 8.82 10.25
N LEU A 95 1.42 7.99 9.45
CA LEU A 95 2.52 7.15 9.92
C LEU A 95 3.67 7.97 10.49
N ASN A 96 4.03 9.09 9.86
CA ASN A 96 5.04 10.01 10.41
C ASN A 96 4.62 10.55 11.79
N ALA A 97 3.34 10.88 11.98
CA ALA A 97 2.83 11.32 13.29
C ALA A 97 2.94 10.21 14.35
N LEU A 98 2.59 8.97 14.01
CA LEU A 98 2.76 7.81 14.89
C LEU A 98 4.23 7.60 15.25
N LEU A 99 5.11 7.57 14.24
CA LEU A 99 6.56 7.43 14.38
C LEU A 99 7.22 8.61 15.10
N SER A 100 6.56 9.77 15.19
CA SER A 100 7.06 10.94 15.94
C SER A 100 6.39 11.07 17.32
N GLY A 101 5.48 10.16 17.68
CA GLY A 101 4.71 10.21 18.91
C GLY A 101 3.78 11.42 19.03
N GLY A 102 3.27 11.93 17.91
CA GLY A 102 2.43 13.12 17.87
C GLY A 102 3.17 14.43 18.14
N SER A 103 4.49 14.40 18.36
CA SER A 103 5.29 15.62 18.47
C SER A 103 5.39 16.31 17.12
N SER A 104 5.03 17.60 17.06
CA SER A 104 5.17 18.45 15.87
C SER A 104 6.64 18.73 15.49
N ALA A 105 7.59 18.32 16.33
CA ALA A 105 9.02 18.45 16.11
C ALA A 105 9.71 17.13 16.49
N PRO A 106 9.65 16.09 15.64
CA PRO A 106 10.63 15.01 15.75
C PRO A 106 12.01 15.66 15.63
N ASN A 107 12.99 15.21 16.40
CA ASN A 107 14.37 15.51 16.07
C ASN A 107 14.54 15.15 14.58
N PRO A 108 14.82 16.09 13.67
CA PRO A 108 14.83 15.80 12.22
C PRO A 108 15.89 14.77 11.83
N ARG A 109 16.72 14.35 12.81
CA ARG A 109 17.75 13.33 12.67
C ARG A 109 17.36 11.95 13.20
N GLN A 110 16.27 11.80 13.96
CA GLN A 110 15.83 10.54 14.56
C GLN A 110 14.29 10.53 14.75
N GLY A 111 13.56 9.80 13.90
CA GLY A 111 12.19 9.39 14.21
C GLY A 111 12.17 8.37 15.36
N LEU A 112 11.03 8.14 16.00
CA LEU A 112 10.88 7.21 17.13
C LEU A 112 10.55 5.78 16.68
N GLY A 113 10.67 5.45 15.40
CA GLY A 113 10.42 4.10 14.88
C GLY A 113 11.31 3.00 15.46
N CYS A 114 12.43 3.37 16.09
CA CYS A 114 13.28 2.44 16.84
C CYS A 114 12.68 2.02 18.18
N GLU A 115 11.76 2.82 18.73
CA GLU A 115 11.13 2.61 20.04
C GLU A 115 9.64 2.26 19.91
N LYS A 116 8.98 2.75 18.85
CA LYS A 116 7.55 2.58 18.63
C LYS A 116 7.26 1.41 17.70
N ALA A 117 6.43 0.48 18.16
CA ALA A 117 5.88 -0.59 17.34
C ALA A 117 4.75 -0.03 16.45
N VAL A 118 5.03 0.15 15.15
CA VAL A 118 4.07 0.63 14.16
C VAL A 118 4.01 -0.36 13.01
N ILE A 119 2.80 -0.79 12.65
CA ILE A 119 2.51 -1.67 11.53
C ILE A 119 1.58 -0.93 10.57
N PHE A 120 1.87 -1.02 9.28
CA PHE A 120 0.94 -0.62 8.23
C PHE A 120 0.66 -1.81 7.32
N CYS A 121 -0.62 -2.09 7.07
CA CYS A 121 -1.03 -3.12 6.11
C CYS A 121 -2.04 -2.58 5.11
N GLY A 122 -2.16 -3.22 3.95
CA GLY A 122 -3.18 -2.80 2.99
C GLY A 122 -2.98 -3.32 1.57
N ASP A 123 -4.06 -3.27 0.80
CA ASP A 123 -4.02 -3.38 -0.66
C ASP A 123 -3.67 -1.99 -1.23
N LEU A 124 -2.43 -1.82 -1.65
CA LEU A 124 -1.96 -0.55 -2.19
C LEU A 124 -2.21 -0.45 -3.70
N ASN A 125 -2.66 -1.53 -4.34
CA ASN A 125 -2.79 -1.64 -5.78
C ASN A 125 -1.48 -1.31 -6.52
N ASP A 126 -0.31 -1.47 -5.89
CA ASP A 126 0.99 -1.13 -6.44
C ASP A 126 2.07 -2.09 -5.93
N GLU A 127 3.07 -2.37 -6.76
CA GLU A 127 4.15 -3.31 -6.42
C GLU A 127 5.20 -2.70 -5.47
N PRO A 128 6.10 -3.51 -4.86
CA PRO A 128 7.10 -3.03 -3.89
C PRO A 128 7.91 -1.81 -4.38
N GLN A 129 8.25 -1.77 -5.66
CA GLN A 129 9.11 -0.74 -6.26
C GLN A 129 8.34 0.49 -6.78
N ALA A 130 7.00 0.49 -6.71
CA ALA A 130 6.20 1.63 -7.14
C ALA A 130 6.44 2.84 -6.24
N ALA A 131 6.38 4.06 -6.82
CA ALA A 131 6.64 5.30 -6.08
C ALA A 131 5.69 5.49 -4.88
N THR A 132 4.42 5.12 -5.03
CA THR A 132 3.40 5.12 -3.96
C THR A 132 3.79 4.21 -2.79
N THR A 133 4.26 3.01 -3.09
CA THR A 133 4.78 2.04 -2.11
C THR A 133 6.05 2.56 -1.42
N GLN A 134 6.95 3.20 -2.17
CA GLN A 134 8.17 3.79 -1.64
C GLN A 134 7.90 5.02 -0.75
N ILE A 135 6.86 5.81 -1.05
CA ILE A 135 6.37 6.87 -0.16
C ILE A 135 6.03 6.30 1.22
N ILE A 136 5.33 5.15 1.26
CA ILE A 136 4.99 4.47 2.52
C ILE A 136 6.26 3.98 3.24
N GLN A 137 7.22 3.39 2.51
CA GLN A 137 8.46 2.89 3.07
C GLN A 137 9.28 3.99 3.77
N GLY A 138 9.33 5.18 3.18
CA GLY A 138 10.11 6.32 3.69
C GLY A 138 11.53 6.34 3.14
N PRO A 139 12.53 6.81 3.92
CA PRO A 139 13.91 6.94 3.43
C PRO A 139 14.46 5.64 2.83
N SER A 140 15.13 5.74 1.68
CA SER A 140 15.76 4.59 1.02
C SER A 140 17.01 4.11 1.78
N GLY A 141 17.67 3.08 1.24
CA GLY A 141 19.02 2.68 1.63
C GLY A 141 19.11 1.41 2.48
N SER A 142 18.10 1.09 3.28
CA SER A 142 18.15 -0.03 4.24
C SER A 142 16.95 -0.95 4.10
N GLU A 143 16.75 -1.54 2.93
CA GLU A 143 15.67 -2.50 2.66
C GLU A 143 16.08 -3.93 2.99
N ILE A 144 15.13 -4.76 3.44
CA ILE A 144 15.38 -6.18 3.69
C ILE A 144 16.01 -6.84 2.46
N GLY A 145 17.10 -7.58 2.66
CA GLY A 145 17.84 -8.23 1.58
C GLY A 145 18.95 -7.38 0.96
N THR A 146 19.01 -6.08 1.26
CA THR A 146 20.11 -5.21 0.84
C THR A 146 21.27 -5.22 1.84
N ALA A 147 22.42 -4.67 1.44
CA ALA A 147 23.54 -4.47 2.37
C ALA A 147 23.25 -3.42 3.45
N GLY A 148 22.47 -2.37 3.11
CA GLY A 148 22.17 -1.29 4.05
C GLY A 148 21.35 -1.75 5.24
N PHE A 149 20.44 -2.72 5.05
CA PHE A 149 19.65 -3.28 6.17
C PHE A 149 20.49 -3.77 7.35
N ARG A 150 21.72 -4.24 7.11
CA ARG A 150 22.60 -4.77 8.15
C ARG A 150 23.31 -3.70 8.98
N SER A 151 23.10 -2.43 8.68
CA SER A 151 23.78 -1.30 9.29
C SER A 151 22.77 -0.28 9.79
N VAL A 152 22.98 0.23 11.00
CA VAL A 152 22.15 1.31 11.57
C VAL A 152 22.38 2.61 10.79
N ASP A 153 21.30 3.33 10.48
CA ASP A 153 21.34 4.63 9.81
C ASP A 153 20.36 5.67 10.39
N LEU A 154 20.49 6.94 9.98
CA LEU A 154 19.65 8.04 10.47
C LEU A 154 18.19 7.95 9.99
N GLY A 155 17.90 7.13 8.99
CA GLY A 155 16.57 6.88 8.45
C GLY A 155 15.78 5.84 9.24
N ASP A 156 16.43 5.04 10.10
CA ASP A 156 15.78 3.90 10.78
C ASP A 156 14.55 4.30 11.60
N GLY A 157 14.65 5.43 12.30
CA GLY A 157 13.54 5.97 13.09
C GLY A 157 12.32 6.42 12.26
N TYR A 158 12.47 6.60 10.95
CA TYR A 158 11.40 7.03 10.04
C TYR A 158 10.95 5.92 9.09
N ARG A 159 11.73 4.86 8.93
CA ARG A 159 11.46 3.85 7.92
C ARG A 159 10.38 2.88 8.40
N LEU A 160 9.52 2.47 7.48
CA LEU A 160 8.76 1.24 7.63
C LEU A 160 9.28 0.24 6.61
N TRP A 161 9.76 -0.90 7.08
CA TRP A 161 10.29 -1.96 6.23
C TRP A 161 9.14 -2.75 5.61
N ASN A 162 9.09 -2.79 4.27
CA ASN A 162 8.18 -3.67 3.55
C ASN A 162 8.63 -5.13 3.73
N LEU A 163 7.73 -6.01 4.16
CA LEU A 163 8.00 -7.43 4.37
C LEU A 163 8.00 -8.26 3.08
N ALA A 164 7.70 -7.67 1.92
CA ALA A 164 7.73 -8.33 0.61
C ALA A 164 8.96 -9.23 0.35
N PRO A 165 10.20 -8.82 0.70
CA PRO A 165 11.38 -9.69 0.50
C PRO A 165 11.37 -10.98 1.34
N LEU A 166 10.62 -11.00 2.46
CA LEU A 166 10.49 -12.17 3.33
C LEU A 166 9.47 -13.18 2.80
N LEU A 167 8.49 -12.74 1.99
CA LEU A 167 7.50 -13.64 1.38
C LEU A 167 8.14 -14.65 0.41
N ASN A 168 9.37 -14.38 -0.03
CA ASN A 168 10.16 -15.20 -0.95
C ASN A 168 11.09 -16.19 -0.25
N ARG A 169 10.94 -16.39 1.07
CA ARG A 169 11.81 -17.28 1.85
C ARG A 169 10.97 -18.17 2.74
N ASP A 170 11.17 -19.48 2.68
CA ASP A 170 10.75 -20.34 3.78
C ASP A 170 11.75 -20.26 4.95
N GLY A 171 11.42 -20.92 6.07
CA GLY A 171 12.23 -20.88 7.30
C GLY A 171 13.68 -21.37 7.14
N ASP A 172 13.97 -22.10 6.06
CA ASP A 172 15.29 -22.64 5.73
C ASP A 172 16.00 -21.87 4.60
N GLY A 173 15.38 -20.78 4.11
CA GLY A 173 15.93 -19.94 3.03
C GLY A 173 15.72 -20.50 1.62
N LEU A 174 14.86 -21.49 1.45
CA LEU A 174 14.43 -22.01 0.15
C LEU A 174 13.25 -21.18 -0.40
N PRO A 175 12.97 -21.26 -1.72
CA PRO A 175 11.81 -20.61 -2.30
C PRO A 175 10.53 -21.20 -1.67
N PRO A 176 9.56 -20.34 -1.29
CA PRO A 176 8.33 -20.79 -0.66
C PRO A 176 7.55 -21.75 -1.59
N LEU A 177 6.82 -22.68 -0.98
CA LEU A 177 5.84 -23.52 -1.69
C LEU A 177 4.71 -22.67 -2.30
N GLU A 178 4.44 -21.50 -1.72
CA GLU A 178 3.42 -20.56 -2.15
C GLU A 178 4.03 -19.40 -2.93
N ALA A 179 3.38 -18.97 -4.00
CA ALA A 179 3.94 -17.93 -4.85
C ALA A 179 3.95 -16.56 -4.14
N PRO A 180 4.99 -15.74 -4.35
CA PRO A 180 5.21 -14.46 -3.66
C PRO A 180 4.39 -13.31 -4.26
N TYR A 181 3.20 -13.60 -4.78
CA TYR A 181 2.25 -12.62 -5.27
C TYR A 181 0.94 -12.75 -4.50
N THR A 182 0.22 -11.65 -4.36
CA THR A 182 -1.04 -11.65 -3.62
C THR A 182 -2.23 -11.70 -4.53
N ARG A 183 -2.11 -11.38 -5.83
CA ARG A 183 -3.20 -11.47 -6.82
C ARG A 183 -2.70 -11.99 -8.16
N ARG A 184 -3.59 -12.54 -8.99
CA ARG A 184 -3.31 -12.87 -10.40
C ARG A 184 -4.19 -12.06 -11.36
N PHE A 185 -3.61 -11.11 -12.07
CA PHE A 185 -4.31 -10.33 -13.09
C PHE A 185 -3.92 -10.75 -14.51
N LYS A 186 -4.89 -11.22 -15.30
CA LYS A 186 -4.70 -11.73 -16.67
C LYS A 186 -3.54 -12.74 -16.77
N GLY A 187 -3.52 -13.70 -15.86
CA GLY A 187 -2.52 -14.76 -15.75
C GLY A 187 -1.21 -14.35 -15.07
N ARG A 188 -0.99 -13.06 -14.77
CA ARG A 188 0.26 -12.55 -14.18
C ARG A 188 0.11 -12.33 -12.68
N GLY A 189 1.07 -12.82 -11.89
CA GLY A 189 1.13 -12.56 -10.46
C GLY A 189 1.53 -11.11 -10.18
N GLU A 190 0.86 -10.47 -9.22
CA GLU A 190 1.17 -9.13 -8.73
C GLU A 190 1.19 -9.15 -7.19
N LEU A 191 2.21 -8.53 -6.59
CA LEU A 191 2.29 -8.33 -5.13
C LEU A 191 1.82 -6.92 -4.80
N ILE A 192 0.54 -6.78 -4.46
CA ILE A 192 -0.11 -5.49 -4.22
C ILE A 192 -0.65 -5.31 -2.80
N ASP A 193 -0.73 -6.40 -2.03
CA ASP A 193 -1.05 -6.38 -0.62
C ASP A 193 0.25 -6.43 0.18
N HIS A 194 0.44 -5.46 1.06
CA HIS A 194 1.72 -5.27 1.76
C HIS A 194 1.51 -5.24 3.26
N ILE A 195 2.55 -5.68 3.98
CA ILE A 195 2.75 -5.39 5.39
C ILE A 195 4.06 -4.65 5.51
N PHE A 196 4.02 -3.51 6.20
CA PHE A 196 5.19 -2.73 6.58
C PHE A 196 5.25 -2.65 8.10
N ALA A 197 6.46 -2.58 8.65
CA ALA A 197 6.64 -2.42 10.09
C ALA A 197 7.86 -1.55 10.43
N SER A 198 7.81 -0.87 11.57
CA SER A 198 8.88 0.01 12.07
C SER A 198 10.12 -0.76 12.55
N HIS A 199 11.21 -0.04 12.78
CA HIS A 199 12.49 -0.63 13.20
C HIS A 199 12.40 -1.44 14.51
N ARG A 200 11.53 -1.00 15.44
CA ARG A 200 11.24 -1.71 16.69
C ARG A 200 10.83 -3.17 16.45
N LEU A 201 10.11 -3.42 15.36
CA LEU A 201 9.57 -4.72 14.97
C LEU A 201 10.41 -5.43 13.90
N VAL A 202 11.21 -4.67 13.14
CA VAL A 202 12.01 -5.17 12.02
C VAL A 202 13.40 -4.57 12.03
N ASN A 203 14.40 -5.38 12.32
CA ASN A 203 15.81 -5.01 12.26
C ASN A 203 16.69 -6.26 12.07
N PRO A 204 18.01 -6.15 11.87
CA PRO A 204 18.88 -7.31 11.64
C PRO A 204 18.83 -8.39 12.71
N ALA A 205 18.51 -8.03 13.95
CA ALA A 205 18.39 -8.97 15.07
C ALA A 205 16.95 -9.45 15.32
N ASN A 206 15.95 -8.83 14.68
CA ASN A 206 14.53 -9.15 14.83
C ASN A 206 13.85 -9.12 13.45
N LEU A 207 13.84 -10.26 12.76
CA LEU A 207 13.11 -10.43 11.51
C LEU A 207 11.79 -11.17 11.78
N PRO A 208 10.64 -10.62 11.38
CA PRO A 208 9.38 -11.33 11.50
C PRO A 208 9.32 -12.52 10.53
N LEU A 209 8.45 -13.47 10.83
CA LEU A 209 8.02 -14.45 9.83
C LEU A 209 6.92 -13.83 8.99
N ALA A 210 7.04 -13.89 7.67
CA ALA A 210 6.00 -13.41 6.76
C ALA A 210 5.77 -14.41 5.62
N ARG A 211 4.52 -14.65 5.26
CA ARG A 211 4.15 -15.55 4.15
C ARG A 211 2.84 -15.12 3.49
N THR A 212 2.65 -15.52 2.24
CA THR A 212 1.32 -15.59 1.64
C THR A 212 0.57 -16.81 2.19
N VAL A 213 -0.75 -16.72 2.24
CA VAL A 213 -1.65 -17.84 2.56
C VAL A 213 -2.81 -17.80 1.57
N LEU A 214 -2.97 -18.88 0.80
CA LEU A 214 -4.05 -19.01 -0.17
C LEU A 214 -5.36 -19.46 0.51
N ALA A 215 -6.49 -18.86 0.10
CA ALA A 215 -7.82 -19.34 0.52
C ALA A 215 -8.22 -20.65 -0.17
N THR A 216 -7.59 -20.96 -1.31
CA THR A 216 -7.86 -22.11 -2.19
C THR A 216 -6.54 -22.73 -2.67
N ALA A 217 -6.60 -23.89 -3.33
CA ALA A 217 -5.39 -24.57 -3.82
C ALA A 217 -4.54 -23.70 -4.77
N GLU A 218 -5.18 -22.82 -5.55
CA GLU A 218 -4.52 -21.82 -6.37
C GLU A 218 -5.30 -20.50 -6.33
N LEU A 219 -4.62 -19.38 -6.61
CA LEU A 219 -5.29 -18.10 -6.81
C LEU A 219 -6.00 -18.07 -8.17
N PRO A 220 -7.28 -17.66 -8.21
CA PRO A 220 -7.96 -17.43 -9.48
C PRO A 220 -7.33 -16.24 -10.19
N SER A 221 -7.37 -16.26 -11.53
CA SER A 221 -6.97 -15.09 -12.31
C SER A 221 -8.17 -14.22 -12.63
N VAL A 222 -8.01 -12.90 -12.48
CA VAL A 222 -9.06 -11.91 -12.74
C VAL A 222 -8.74 -11.03 -13.95
N GLY A 223 -9.79 -10.53 -14.61
CA GLY A 223 -9.73 -9.64 -15.76
C GLY A 223 -10.17 -8.21 -15.45
N ASP A 224 -10.56 -7.47 -16.49
CA ASP A 224 -10.97 -6.06 -16.38
C ASP A 224 -12.43 -5.89 -15.90
N THR A 225 -13.15 -6.98 -15.67
CA THR A 225 -14.57 -6.98 -15.32
C THR A 225 -14.76 -7.43 -13.87
N PRO A 226 -14.80 -6.52 -12.88
CA PRO A 226 -14.91 -6.90 -11.46
C PRO A 226 -16.14 -7.76 -11.14
N ALA A 227 -17.25 -7.52 -11.85
CA ALA A 227 -18.53 -8.16 -11.59
C ALA A 227 -18.54 -9.67 -11.86
N GLU A 228 -17.57 -10.20 -12.62
CA GLU A 228 -17.49 -11.62 -12.97
C GLU A 228 -17.34 -12.52 -11.74
N ARG A 229 -16.83 -11.99 -10.62
CA ARG A 229 -16.52 -12.76 -9.41
C ARG A 229 -17.38 -12.43 -8.20
N ASN A 230 -18.46 -11.66 -8.37
CA ASN A 230 -19.33 -11.26 -7.25
C ASN A 230 -19.98 -12.45 -6.51
N GLN A 231 -20.09 -13.60 -7.17
CA GLN A 231 -20.67 -14.83 -6.60
C GLN A 231 -19.61 -15.85 -6.17
N ASP A 232 -18.32 -15.54 -6.37
CA ASP A 232 -17.25 -16.45 -6.01
C ASP A 232 -17.08 -16.48 -4.49
N PRO A 233 -17.03 -17.66 -3.87
CA PRO A 233 -16.93 -17.77 -2.41
C PRO A 233 -15.53 -17.45 -1.88
N ALA A 234 -14.52 -17.39 -2.75
CA ALA A 234 -13.12 -17.21 -2.39
C ALA A 234 -12.54 -15.89 -2.92
N SER A 235 -11.67 -15.26 -2.12
CA SER A 235 -10.91 -14.07 -2.50
C SER A 235 -10.03 -14.31 -3.75
N ASP A 236 -9.86 -13.30 -4.63
CA ASP A 236 -8.76 -13.29 -5.62
C ASP A 236 -7.42 -12.88 -5.02
N HIS A 237 -7.42 -12.48 -3.76
CA HIS A 237 -6.21 -12.12 -3.03
C HIS A 237 -5.79 -13.25 -2.07
N ALA A 238 -4.50 -13.57 -2.06
CA ALA A 238 -3.88 -14.30 -0.96
C ALA A 238 -3.76 -13.39 0.25
N ALA A 239 -3.96 -13.93 1.44
CA ALA A 239 -3.66 -13.20 2.66
C ALA A 239 -2.15 -13.06 2.82
N VAL A 240 -1.68 -11.89 3.27
CA VAL A 240 -0.32 -11.73 3.78
C VAL A 240 -0.38 -11.88 5.29
N VAL A 241 0.36 -12.85 5.83
CA VAL A 241 0.40 -13.15 7.27
C VAL A 241 1.80 -12.89 7.77
N ALA A 242 1.91 -12.10 8.84
CA ALA A 242 3.16 -11.85 9.54
C ALA A 242 3.05 -12.17 11.02
N THR A 243 4.14 -12.65 11.62
CA THR A 243 4.28 -12.87 13.06
C THR A 243 5.49 -12.10 13.55
N PHE A 244 5.27 -11.22 14.53
CA PHE A 244 6.28 -10.35 15.12
C PHE A 244 6.59 -10.80 16.54
N THR A 245 7.85 -10.64 16.94
CA THR A 245 8.29 -10.75 18.33
C THR A 245 8.47 -9.34 18.87
N LEU A 246 7.83 -9.07 20.01
CA LEU A 246 7.98 -7.82 20.76
C LEU A 246 9.15 -7.94 21.74
#